data_AF-A0A2E8UN31-F1
#
_entry.id   AF-A0A2E8UN31-F1
#
_cell.length_a   1.000
_cell.length_b   1.000
_cell.length_c   1.000
_cell.angle_alpha   90.00
_cell.angle_beta   90.00
_cell.angle_gamma   90.00
#
_symmetry.space_group_name_H-M   'P 1'
#
loop_
_entity.id
_entity.type
_entity.pdbx_description
1 polymer ?
#
loop_
_entity_poly.entity_id
_entity_poly.type
_entity_poly.pdbx_seq_one_letter_code
_entity_poly.pdbx_strand_id
1 'polypeptide(L)'
;MRRCWRNGPGRSPVNSLARSGPDRYSKFMDKPIIRQATEADVPLLLEFIRGIAEYEKLLHEVIATEASLHDSLFGAEAIAEAVIAEVDDEPAAFAVYFHNFSTFMGHRGLYLEDLYVKPEFRRHGIGKTLLAHLAKIAVDRGCVRFEWVALDWNEPAINFYEDLGAEQMSEWRLFRMSGDPLRRLAAKA
;
A
#
# COMPACT_ATOMS: atom_id res chain seq x y z
N MET A 1 -24.96 25.00 -61.04
CA MET A 1 -23.92 24.06 -61.57
C MET A 1 -22.93 23.81 -60.43
N ARG A 2 -22.48 22.62 -60.01
CA ARG A 2 -22.67 21.22 -60.40
C ARG A 2 -22.12 20.36 -59.22
N ARG A 3 -22.87 19.30 -58.85
CA ARG A 3 -22.47 17.90 -58.57
C ARG A 3 -21.44 17.63 -57.45
N CYS A 4 -21.80 16.96 -56.35
CA CYS A 4 -21.99 15.50 -56.21
C CYS A 4 -20.93 14.66 -56.96
N TRP A 5 -20.01 14.06 -56.22
CA TRP A 5 -19.37 12.80 -56.61
C TRP A 5 -19.57 11.76 -55.50
N ARG A 6 -20.38 10.76 -55.83
CA ARG A 6 -20.31 9.41 -55.27
C ARG A 6 -19.10 8.72 -55.90
N ASN A 7 -18.41 7.87 -55.13
CA ASN A 7 -17.83 6.61 -55.61
C ASN A 7 -17.55 5.71 -54.39
N GLY A 8 -18.16 4.53 -54.38
CA GLY A 8 -17.59 3.30 -53.79
C GLY A 8 -17.67 2.22 -54.90
N PRO A 9 -17.50 0.92 -54.61
CA PRO A 9 -16.67 0.23 -53.62
C PRO A 9 -15.56 -0.63 -54.30
N GLY A 10 -14.61 -1.18 -53.54
CA GLY A 10 -13.63 -2.13 -54.08
C GLY A 10 -12.78 -2.78 -53.00
N ARG A 11 -13.23 -3.92 -52.47
CA ARG A 11 -12.45 -4.83 -51.63
C ARG A 11 -11.50 -5.66 -52.50
N SER A 12 -10.28 -5.90 -52.02
CA SER A 12 -9.75 -7.27 -51.87
C SER A 12 -8.60 -7.31 -50.85
N PRO A 13 -8.41 -8.44 -50.15
CA PRO A 13 -7.79 -8.48 -48.85
C PRO A 13 -6.30 -8.83 -48.96
N VAL A 14 -5.44 -8.06 -48.31
CA VAL A 14 -4.08 -8.54 -48.02
C VAL A 14 -4.13 -9.22 -46.67
N ASN A 15 -4.25 -10.55 -46.74
CA ASN A 15 -4.00 -11.45 -45.64
C ASN A 15 -2.49 -11.39 -45.34
N SER A 16 -2.12 -10.71 -44.25
CA SER A 16 -0.77 -10.79 -43.68
C SER A 16 -0.92 -11.22 -42.23
N LEU A 17 -0.74 -12.51 -42.02
CA LEU A 17 -0.55 -13.14 -40.71
C LEU A 17 0.78 -12.63 -40.12
N ALA A 18 0.75 -11.43 -39.55
CA ALA A 18 1.74 -11.06 -38.55
C ALA A 18 1.39 -11.81 -37.28
N ARG A 19 2.15 -12.88 -36.98
CA ARG A 19 2.12 -13.57 -35.69
C ARG A 19 2.40 -12.52 -34.61
N SER A 20 1.37 -12.15 -33.87
CA SER A 20 1.50 -11.44 -32.61
C SER A 20 2.30 -12.31 -31.65
N GLY A 21 3.51 -11.87 -31.32
CA GLY A 21 4.19 -12.35 -30.12
C GLY A 21 3.34 -12.01 -28.89
N PRO A 22 3.54 -12.71 -27.75
CA PRO A 22 2.74 -12.48 -26.55
C PRO A 22 2.80 -10.99 -26.18
N ASP A 23 1.62 -10.40 -26.08
CA ASP A 23 1.41 -9.01 -25.75
C ASP A 23 1.98 -8.75 -24.35
N ARG A 24 3.07 -7.97 -24.25
CA ARG A 24 3.73 -7.65 -22.97
C ARG A 24 2.79 -6.92 -22.00
N TYR A 25 1.64 -6.44 -22.49
CA TYR A 25 0.58 -5.80 -21.70
C TYR A 25 -0.40 -6.79 -21.03
N SER A 26 -0.31 -8.08 -21.32
CA SER A 26 -1.20 -9.10 -20.72
C SER A 26 -0.79 -9.54 -19.31
N LYS A 27 0.39 -9.16 -18.82
CA LYS A 27 0.97 -9.72 -17.58
C LYS A 27 0.29 -9.24 -16.28
N PHE A 28 -0.68 -8.33 -16.34
CA PHE A 28 -1.26 -7.69 -15.15
C PHE A 28 -2.79 -7.58 -15.19
N MET A 29 -3.47 -8.46 -15.94
CA MET A 29 -4.94 -8.45 -16.00
C MET A 29 -5.62 -9.11 -14.79
N ASP A 30 -4.87 -9.86 -13.98
CA ASP A 30 -5.43 -10.51 -12.80
C ASP A 30 -5.35 -9.59 -11.57
N LYS A 31 -6.49 -9.46 -10.89
CA LYS A 31 -6.64 -8.70 -9.66
C LYS A 31 -5.71 -9.31 -8.60
N PRO A 32 -4.93 -8.50 -7.84
CA PRO A 32 -4.04 -9.03 -6.83
C PRO A 32 -4.82 -9.84 -5.79
N ILE A 33 -4.24 -10.97 -5.38
CA ILE A 33 -4.75 -11.79 -4.28
C ILE A 33 -4.15 -11.24 -3.00
N ILE A 34 -5.00 -10.88 -2.04
CA ILE A 34 -4.54 -10.41 -0.73
C ILE A 34 -4.66 -11.56 0.28
N ARG A 35 -3.57 -11.85 0.98
CA ARG A 35 -3.53 -12.80 2.08
C ARG A 35 -2.93 -12.18 3.32
N GLN A 36 -3.27 -12.74 4.49
CA GLN A 36 -2.56 -12.44 5.72
C GLN A 36 -1.12 -12.96 5.60
N ALA A 37 -0.17 -12.18 6.13
CA ALA A 37 1.19 -12.63 6.28
C ALA A 37 1.28 -13.73 7.35
N THR A 38 2.29 -14.57 7.23
CA THR A 38 2.62 -15.64 8.17
C THR A 38 4.04 -15.44 8.70
N GLU A 39 4.42 -16.18 9.73
CA GLU A 39 5.79 -16.15 10.27
C GLU A 39 6.86 -16.42 9.20
N ALA A 40 6.54 -17.23 8.19
CA ALA A 40 7.45 -17.52 7.08
C ALA A 40 7.72 -16.30 6.17
N ASP A 41 6.86 -15.28 6.21
CA ASP A 41 6.99 -14.07 5.41
C ASP A 41 7.89 -13.00 6.08
N VAL A 42 8.36 -13.21 7.32
CA VAL A 42 9.15 -12.20 8.06
C VAL A 42 10.34 -11.65 7.26
N PRO A 43 11.17 -12.47 6.57
CA PRO A 43 12.26 -11.94 5.75
C PRO A 43 11.76 -11.03 4.60
N LEU A 44 10.66 -11.42 3.96
CA LEU A 44 10.03 -10.65 2.88
C LEU A 44 9.40 -9.35 3.38
N LEU A 45 8.77 -9.37 4.56
CA LEU A 45 8.23 -8.16 5.19
C LEU A 45 9.35 -7.18 5.51
N LEU A 46 10.50 -7.65 6.01
CA LEU A 46 11.66 -6.80 6.25
C LEU A 46 12.24 -6.24 4.94
N GLU A 47 12.25 -7.01 3.85
CA GLU A 47 12.60 -6.53 2.51
C GLU A 47 11.69 -5.38 2.08
N PHE A 48 10.37 -5.52 2.24
CA PHE A 48 9.42 -4.47 1.88
C PHE A 48 9.54 -3.22 2.74
N ILE A 49 9.75 -3.36 4.06
CA ILE A 49 10.02 -2.23 4.98
C ILE A 49 11.26 -1.47 4.52
N ARG A 50 12.32 -2.18 4.12
CA ARG A 50 13.53 -1.55 3.56
C ARG A 50 13.24 -0.87 2.23
N GLY A 51 12.39 -1.46 1.39
CA GLY A 51 11.97 -0.90 0.11
C GLY A 51 11.18 0.41 0.23
N ILE A 52 10.26 0.52 1.19
CA ILE A 52 9.57 1.79 1.48
C ILE A 52 10.52 2.79 2.11
N ALA A 53 11.35 2.37 3.06
CA ALA A 53 12.32 3.26 3.70
C ALA A 53 13.35 3.82 2.72
N GLU A 54 13.77 3.04 1.70
CA GLU A 54 14.63 3.53 0.63
C GLU A 54 13.91 4.58 -0.23
N TYR A 55 12.66 4.30 -0.65
CA TYR A 55 11.85 5.27 -1.38
C TYR A 55 11.64 6.56 -0.58
N GLU A 56 11.45 6.42 0.73
CA GLU A 56 11.22 7.51 1.65
C GLU A 56 12.48 8.26 2.10
N LYS A 57 13.67 7.78 1.68
CA LYS A 57 14.99 8.29 2.10
C LYS A 57 15.26 8.14 3.61
N LEU A 58 14.62 7.16 4.24
CA LEU A 58 14.67 6.82 5.66
C LEU A 58 15.33 5.46 5.94
N LEU A 59 16.04 4.86 4.98
CA LEU A 59 16.67 3.54 5.17
C LEU A 59 17.60 3.46 6.41
N HIS A 60 18.20 4.59 6.81
CA HIS A 60 19.06 4.69 7.99
C HIS A 60 18.30 4.58 9.32
N GLU A 61 16.98 4.79 9.32
CA GLU A 61 16.10 4.61 10.49
C GLU A 61 15.67 3.14 10.67
N VAL A 62 15.87 2.29 9.66
CA VAL A 62 15.50 0.87 9.72
C VAL A 62 16.50 0.09 10.57
N ILE A 63 16.25 0.08 11.88
CA ILE A 63 16.97 -0.75 12.87
C ILE A 63 16.26 -2.08 13.14
N ALA A 64 15.10 -2.31 12.54
CA ALA A 64 14.33 -3.54 12.69
C ALA A 64 15.15 -4.75 12.19
N THR A 65 15.06 -5.84 12.94
CA THR A 65 15.60 -7.15 12.60
C THR A 65 14.46 -8.14 12.37
N GLU A 66 14.72 -9.24 11.67
CA GLU A 66 13.74 -10.33 11.50
C GLU A 66 13.19 -10.81 12.84
N ALA A 67 14.04 -10.96 13.86
CA ALA A 67 13.61 -11.37 15.21
C ALA A 67 12.64 -10.36 15.83
N SER A 68 13.00 -9.07 15.84
CA SER A 68 12.11 -8.03 16.40
C SER A 68 10.79 -7.90 15.62
N LEU A 69 10.82 -8.13 14.31
CA LEU A 69 9.65 -8.06 13.45
C LEU A 69 8.75 -9.29 13.65
N HIS A 70 9.34 -10.48 13.80
CA HIS A 70 8.63 -11.71 14.18
C HIS A 70 7.91 -11.52 15.51
N ASP A 71 8.62 -11.08 16.55
CA ASP A 71 8.02 -10.87 17.88
C ASP A 71 6.85 -9.87 17.83
N SER A 72 6.99 -8.79 17.06
CA SER A 72 5.97 -7.73 16.96
C SER A 72 4.72 -8.15 16.17
N LEU A 73 4.85 -9.05 15.19
CA LEU A 73 3.76 -9.45 14.28
C LEU A 73 3.15 -10.80 14.61
N PHE A 74 3.91 -11.70 15.23
CA PHE A 74 3.54 -13.11 15.44
C PHE A 74 3.87 -13.63 16.84
N GLY A 75 4.52 -12.83 17.69
CA GLY A 75 4.78 -13.19 19.07
C GLY A 75 3.50 -13.32 19.91
N ALA A 76 3.64 -13.84 21.13
CA ALA A 76 2.52 -14.03 22.05
C ALA A 76 1.75 -12.72 22.37
N GLU A 77 2.46 -11.59 22.29
CA GLU A 77 1.94 -10.24 22.51
C GLU A 77 1.96 -9.42 21.20
N ALA A 78 1.71 -10.06 20.05
CA ALA A 78 1.73 -9.39 18.75
C ALA A 78 0.89 -8.09 18.77
N ILE A 79 1.52 -7.00 18.33
CA ILE A 79 0.98 -5.64 18.42
C ILE A 79 0.53 -5.08 17.07
N ALA A 80 0.93 -5.73 15.98
CA ALA A 80 0.62 -5.34 14.62
C ALA A 80 0.32 -6.57 13.76
N GLU A 81 -0.32 -6.33 12.62
CA GLU A 81 -0.68 -7.34 11.63
C GLU A 81 -0.16 -6.91 10.25
N ALA A 82 0.05 -7.86 9.37
CA ALA A 82 0.51 -7.59 8.01
C ALA A 82 -0.28 -8.39 6.96
N VAL A 83 -0.51 -7.76 5.81
CA VAL A 83 -1.08 -8.41 4.62
C VAL A 83 -0.14 -8.26 3.44
N ILE A 84 -0.13 -9.27 2.57
CA ILE A 84 0.66 -9.30 1.34
C ILE A 84 -0.31 -9.37 0.16
N ALA A 85 -0.04 -8.59 -0.87
CA ALA A 85 -0.70 -8.69 -2.16
C ALA A 85 0.22 -9.41 -3.15
N GLU A 86 -0.31 -10.46 -3.76
CA GLU A 86 0.37 -11.30 -4.75
C GLU A 86 -0.26 -11.09 -6.12
N VAL A 87 0.58 -11.09 -7.16
CA VAL A 87 0.21 -11.03 -8.56
C VAL A 87 0.96 -12.14 -9.29
N ASP A 88 0.26 -13.02 -10.00
CA ASP A 88 0.86 -14.21 -10.63
C ASP A 88 1.71 -15.04 -9.66
N ASP A 89 1.20 -15.25 -8.43
CA ASP A 89 1.90 -15.92 -7.31
C ASP A 89 3.21 -15.24 -6.86
N GLU A 90 3.47 -14.00 -7.29
CA GLU A 90 4.63 -13.20 -6.87
C GLU A 90 4.21 -12.11 -5.87
N PRO A 91 4.87 -11.99 -4.70
CA PRO A 91 4.65 -10.89 -3.77
C PRO A 91 4.98 -9.53 -4.40
N ALA A 92 3.95 -8.70 -4.56
CA ALA A 92 4.00 -7.43 -5.26
C ALA A 92 3.95 -6.22 -4.32
N ALA A 93 3.29 -6.38 -3.18
CA ALA A 93 3.06 -5.30 -2.22
C ALA A 93 2.73 -5.85 -0.83
N PHE A 94 2.81 -4.98 0.18
CA PHE A 94 2.38 -5.29 1.54
C PHE A 94 1.74 -4.09 2.22
N ALA A 95 1.08 -4.37 3.34
CA ALA A 95 0.73 -3.34 4.30
C ALA A 95 0.90 -3.86 5.74
N VAL A 96 1.39 -3.00 6.64
CA VAL A 96 1.47 -3.23 8.09
C VAL A 96 0.50 -2.29 8.79
N TYR A 97 -0.29 -2.83 9.71
CA TYR A 97 -1.33 -2.07 10.40
C TYR A 97 -1.53 -2.55 11.83
N PHE A 98 -2.14 -1.71 12.66
CA PHE A 98 -2.52 -2.02 14.03
C PHE A 98 -3.78 -1.25 14.44
N HIS A 99 -4.23 -1.40 15.69
CA HIS A 99 -5.40 -0.69 16.20
C HIS A 99 -4.97 0.47 17.09
N ASN A 100 -5.54 1.65 16.84
CA ASN A 100 -5.46 2.79 17.75
C ASN A 100 -6.81 2.99 18.46
N PHE A 101 -6.90 4.02 19.31
CA PHE A 101 -8.12 4.31 20.06
C PHE A 101 -8.47 5.79 19.99
N SER A 102 -9.74 6.09 19.68
CA SER A 102 -10.29 7.44 19.75
C SER A 102 -11.02 7.63 21.07
N THR A 103 -10.49 8.48 21.94
CA THR A 103 -11.15 8.83 23.21
C THR A 103 -12.43 9.63 23.00
N PHE A 104 -12.54 10.37 21.89
CA PHE A 104 -13.74 11.15 21.58
C PHE A 104 -14.89 10.28 21.08
N MET A 105 -14.57 9.16 20.43
CA MET A 105 -15.56 8.21 19.95
C MET A 105 -15.74 7.02 20.90
N GLY A 106 -14.79 6.78 21.81
CA GLY A 106 -14.81 5.61 22.68
C GLY A 106 -14.64 4.28 21.93
N HIS A 107 -14.07 4.32 20.71
CA HIS A 107 -13.99 3.19 19.81
C HIS A 107 -12.57 3.03 19.24
N ARG A 108 -12.25 1.80 18.86
CA ARG A 108 -11.02 1.48 18.12
C ARG A 108 -11.02 2.15 16.74
N GLY A 109 -9.83 2.50 16.28
CA GLY A 109 -9.55 2.80 14.88
C GLY A 109 -8.56 1.79 14.31
N LEU A 110 -8.43 1.78 13.00
CA LEU A 110 -7.34 1.10 12.30
C LEU A 110 -6.27 2.13 11.95
N TYR A 111 -5.01 1.81 12.19
CA TYR A 111 -3.88 2.64 11.82
C TYR A 111 -3.00 1.86 10.83
N LEU A 112 -2.76 2.44 9.66
CA LEU A 112 -1.84 1.91 8.66
C LEU A 112 -0.46 2.54 8.90
N GLU A 113 0.53 1.69 9.22
CA GLU A 113 1.92 2.09 9.43
C GLU A 113 2.64 2.20 8.09
N ASP A 114 2.68 1.10 7.32
CA ASP A 114 3.39 1.02 6.05
C ASP A 114 2.48 0.51 4.94
N LEU A 115 2.54 1.15 3.77
CA LEU A 115 1.97 0.65 2.51
C LEU A 115 3.01 0.78 1.40
N TYR A 116 3.45 -0.34 0.86
CA TYR A 116 4.43 -0.35 -0.22
C TYR A 116 4.02 -1.26 -1.36
N VAL A 117 4.21 -0.77 -2.57
CA VAL A 117 4.12 -1.53 -3.81
C VAL A 117 5.49 -1.48 -4.49
N LYS A 118 6.05 -2.67 -4.79
CA LYS A 118 7.30 -2.80 -5.56
C LYS A 118 7.22 -1.95 -6.85
N PRO A 119 8.26 -1.21 -7.25
CA PRO A 119 8.22 -0.26 -8.36
C PRO A 119 7.65 -0.83 -9.67
N GLU A 120 8.02 -2.06 -10.02
CA GLU A 120 7.62 -2.79 -11.21
C GLU A 120 6.13 -3.21 -11.22
N PHE A 121 5.48 -3.21 -10.06
CA PHE A 121 4.05 -3.50 -9.89
C PHE A 121 3.19 -2.23 -9.72
N ARG A 122 3.78 -1.03 -9.67
CA ARG A 122 3.05 0.23 -9.49
C ARG A 122 2.17 0.58 -10.70
N ARG A 123 1.15 1.40 -10.46
CA ARG A 123 0.14 1.85 -11.46
C ARG A 123 -0.81 0.76 -11.98
N HIS A 124 -0.90 -0.37 -11.28
CA HIS A 124 -1.88 -1.44 -11.55
C HIS A 124 -3.00 -1.52 -10.52
N GLY A 125 -3.20 -0.48 -9.69
CA GLY A 125 -4.29 -0.44 -8.69
C GLY A 125 -4.08 -1.30 -7.44
N ILE A 126 -2.89 -1.88 -7.25
CA ILE A 126 -2.59 -2.75 -6.10
C ILE A 126 -2.69 -2.00 -4.77
N GLY A 127 -2.10 -0.80 -4.67
CA GLY A 127 -2.19 0.02 -3.45
C GLY A 127 -3.63 0.37 -3.06
N LYS A 128 -4.48 0.69 -4.05
CA LYS A 128 -5.93 0.90 -3.85
C LYS A 128 -6.62 -0.37 -3.35
N THR A 129 -6.23 -1.53 -3.86
CA THR A 129 -6.79 -2.82 -3.47
C THR A 129 -6.41 -3.17 -2.03
N LEU A 130 -5.16 -2.90 -1.61
CA LEU A 130 -4.72 -3.05 -0.22
C LEU A 130 -5.47 -2.10 0.72
N LEU A 131 -5.57 -0.81 0.39
CA LEU A 131 -6.33 0.15 1.20
C LEU A 131 -7.81 -0.25 1.34
N ALA A 132 -8.45 -0.70 0.26
CA ALA A 132 -9.82 -1.18 0.32
C ALA A 132 -9.97 -2.43 1.19
N HIS A 133 -8.97 -3.34 1.16
CA HIS A 133 -8.95 -4.51 2.04
C HIS A 133 -8.81 -4.12 3.50
N LEU A 134 -7.90 -3.18 3.84
CA LEU A 134 -7.76 -2.66 5.20
C LEU A 134 -9.00 -1.90 5.66
N ALA A 135 -9.62 -1.10 4.81
CA ALA A 135 -10.89 -0.45 5.11
C ALA A 135 -12.00 -1.47 5.40
N LYS A 136 -12.04 -2.59 4.67
CA LYS A 136 -12.96 -3.70 4.99
C LYS A 136 -12.65 -4.31 6.37
N ILE A 137 -11.38 -4.55 6.69
CA ILE A 137 -10.97 -5.02 8.03
C ILE A 137 -11.44 -4.03 9.12
N ALA A 138 -11.23 -2.74 8.90
CA ALA A 138 -11.68 -1.69 9.82
C ALA A 138 -13.20 -1.77 10.05
N VAL A 139 -14.00 -1.83 8.98
CA VAL A 139 -15.46 -1.92 9.07
C VAL A 139 -15.91 -3.21 9.76
N ASP A 140 -15.37 -4.36 9.36
CA ASP A 140 -15.73 -5.67 9.93
C ASP A 140 -15.38 -5.75 11.43
N ARG A 141 -14.31 -5.06 11.85
CA ARG A 141 -13.92 -4.94 13.26
C ARG A 141 -14.63 -3.80 13.96
N GLY A 142 -15.51 -3.02 13.31
CA GLY A 142 -16.20 -1.89 13.96
C GLY A 142 -15.24 -0.76 14.38
N CYS A 143 -14.14 -0.60 13.64
CA CYS A 143 -13.30 0.58 13.73
C CYS A 143 -14.05 1.78 13.17
N VAL A 144 -13.99 2.90 13.88
CA VAL A 144 -14.69 4.14 13.49
C VAL A 144 -13.82 5.09 12.66
N ARG A 145 -12.52 4.82 12.58
CA ARG A 145 -11.55 5.58 11.78
C ARG A 145 -10.53 4.65 11.14
N PHE A 146 -9.98 5.10 10.03
CA PHE A 146 -8.82 4.52 9.37
C PHE A 146 -7.82 5.65 9.08
N GLU A 147 -6.63 5.58 9.68
CA GLU A 147 -5.67 6.69 9.71
C GLU A 147 -4.26 6.22 9.30
N TRP A 148 -3.48 7.11 8.70
CA TRP A 148 -2.08 6.91 8.34
C TRP A 148 -1.36 8.25 8.20
N VAL A 149 -0.04 8.21 8.04
CA VAL A 149 0.81 9.38 7.79
C VAL A 149 1.42 9.27 6.39
N ALA A 150 1.54 10.40 5.71
CA ALA A 150 2.32 10.53 4.48
C ALA A 150 3.41 11.59 4.68
N LEU A 151 4.57 11.40 4.07
CA LEU A 151 5.62 12.43 4.05
C LEU A 151 5.19 13.61 3.18
N ASP A 152 5.50 14.82 3.64
CA ASP A 152 5.08 16.09 3.02
C ASP A 152 5.47 16.23 1.55
N TRP A 153 6.64 15.72 1.17
CA TRP A 153 7.14 15.76 -0.20
C TRP A 153 6.51 14.69 -1.11
N ASN A 154 5.80 13.71 -0.55
CA ASN A 154 5.21 12.61 -1.31
C ASN A 154 3.84 12.99 -1.88
N GLU A 155 3.81 14.09 -2.65
CA GLU A 155 2.63 14.61 -3.34
C GLU A 155 1.88 13.55 -4.17
N PRO A 156 2.54 12.60 -4.86
CA PRO A 156 1.84 11.52 -5.55
C PRO A 156 1.00 10.63 -4.61
N ALA A 157 1.50 10.33 -3.41
CA ALA A 157 0.75 9.55 -2.43
C ALA A 157 -0.37 10.39 -1.80
N ILE A 158 -0.10 11.66 -1.48
CA ILE A 158 -1.11 12.58 -0.92
C ILE A 158 -2.30 12.70 -1.86
N ASN A 159 -2.07 13.03 -3.14
CA ASN A 159 -3.13 13.14 -4.14
C ASN A 159 -3.90 11.81 -4.29
N PHE A 160 -3.19 10.68 -4.27
CA PHE A 160 -3.82 9.37 -4.32
C PHE A 160 -4.75 9.11 -3.13
N TYR A 161 -4.38 9.55 -1.92
CA TYR A 161 -5.22 9.41 -0.73
C TYR A 161 -6.44 10.34 -0.77
N GLU A 162 -6.27 11.58 -1.21
CA GLU A 162 -7.37 12.53 -1.38
C GLU A 162 -8.39 12.05 -2.42
N ASP A 163 -7.93 11.48 -3.54
CA ASP A 163 -8.79 10.86 -4.57
C ASP A 163 -9.60 9.67 -4.04
N LEU A 164 -9.17 9.05 -2.94
CA LEU A 164 -9.91 7.99 -2.24
C LEU A 164 -10.91 8.54 -1.20
N GLY A 165 -10.93 9.86 -0.99
CA GLY A 165 -11.76 10.53 0.01
C GLY A 165 -11.12 10.63 1.38
N ALA A 166 -9.80 10.42 1.51
CA ALA A 166 -9.10 10.69 2.76
C ALA A 166 -8.96 12.21 2.96
N GLU A 167 -9.17 12.67 4.19
CA GLU A 167 -9.02 14.07 4.57
C GLU A 167 -7.69 14.28 5.31
N GLN A 168 -6.93 15.31 4.94
CA GLN A 168 -5.72 15.67 5.67
C GLN A 168 -6.06 16.42 6.97
N MET A 169 -5.57 15.92 8.10
CA MET A 169 -5.77 16.55 9.41
C MET A 169 -4.81 17.73 9.64
N SER A 170 -5.02 18.85 8.93
CA SER A 170 -4.10 20.00 8.88
C SER A 170 -3.95 20.78 10.20
N GLU A 171 -4.93 20.69 11.10
CA GLU A 171 -4.87 21.34 12.42
C GLU A 171 -4.01 20.55 13.44
N TRP A 172 -3.64 19.31 13.11
CA TRP A 172 -2.97 18.39 14.02
C TRP A 172 -1.48 18.29 13.65
N ARG A 173 -0.62 18.25 14.67
CA ARG A 173 0.83 18.09 14.50
C ARG A 173 1.29 16.81 15.17
N LEU A 174 2.01 15.97 14.43
CA LEU A 174 2.64 14.78 14.99
C LEU A 174 3.86 15.21 15.83
N PHE A 175 3.83 14.89 17.12
CA PHE A 175 4.99 14.98 17.99
C PHE A 175 5.52 13.58 18.26
N ARG A 176 6.84 13.39 18.10
CA ARG A 176 7.53 12.13 18.38
C ARG A 176 8.65 12.37 19.38
N MET A 177 8.78 11.46 20.34
CA MET A 177 9.88 11.43 21.28
C MET A 177 10.46 10.02 21.32
N SER A 178 11.72 9.91 20.94
CA SER A 178 12.47 8.65 20.88
C SER A 178 13.82 8.83 21.58
N GLY A 179 14.52 7.71 21.83
CA GLY A 179 15.88 7.73 22.38
C GLY A 179 16.01 8.45 23.73
N ASP A 180 17.01 9.32 23.85
CA ASP A 180 17.35 9.97 25.13
C ASP A 180 16.28 10.94 25.64
N PRO A 181 15.64 11.80 24.81
CA PRO A 181 14.48 12.58 25.25
C PRO A 181 13.41 11.74 25.95
N LEU A 182 13.03 10.59 25.38
CA LEU A 182 12.03 9.69 25.95
C LEU A 182 12.49 9.14 27.31
N ARG A 183 13.73 8.63 27.37
CA ARG A 183 14.33 8.11 28.62
C ARG A 183 14.43 9.18 29.71
N ARG A 184 14.78 10.42 29.35
CA ARG A 184 14.85 11.54 30.30
C ARG A 184 13.49 11.93 30.86
N LEU A 185 12.42 11.87 30.07
CA LEU A 185 11.08 12.11 30.60
C LEU A 185 10.65 10.98 31.54
N ALA A 186 10.90 9.73 31.15
CA ALA A 186 10.56 8.56 31.96
C ALA A 186 11.22 8.59 33.35
N ALA A 187 12.46 9.06 33.46
CA ALA A 187 13.18 9.19 34.72
C ALA A 187 12.62 10.24 35.71
N LYS A 188 11.56 10.97 35.34
CA LYS A 188 10.90 11.95 36.23
C LYS A 188 9.65 11.41 36.94
N ALA A 189 9.17 10.22 36.56
CA ALA A 189 8.07 9.53 37.23
C ALA A 189 8.59 8.78 38.48
#